data_AF-A0A090YXG6-F1
#
_entry.id   AF-A0A090YXG6-F1
#
_cell.length_a   1.000
_cell.length_b   1.000
_cell.length_c   1.000
_cell.angle_alpha   90.00
_cell.angle_beta   90.00
_cell.angle_gamma   90.00
#
_symmetry.space_group_name_H-M   'P 1'
#
loop_
_entity.id
_entity.type
_entity.pdbx_description
1 polymer ?
#
loop_
_entity_poly.entity_id
_entity_poly.type
_entity_poly.pdbx_seq_one_letter_code
_entity_poly.pdbx_strand_id
1 'polypeptide(L)'
;MQLLTKLEKGIALGTILNAIDGDKPLSWFIDGNDLNPINPINPIDLTQPIQKEGIGYATSKYDDGYGVNLYENPADPIFAGRITQKIPYLIHKGYWGGGEKNMICLGNEKQWAYLKHFDVKWFYAHTKYWPGYQIRTYDGPNGNDTGFVDGSEPYQLFNRQDGHVDIGGNRWIREEHVIIK
;
A
#
# COMPACT_ATOMS: atom_id res chain seq x y z
N MET A 1 28.36 41.32 54.14
CA MET A 1 27.27 42.21 54.59
C MET A 1 26.00 41.81 53.86
N GLN A 2 24.99 41.34 54.60
CA GLN A 2 23.52 41.28 54.33
C GLN A 2 22.98 40.61 53.04
N LEU A 3 22.26 39.48 53.18
CA LEU A 3 20.78 39.28 53.18
C LEU A 3 20.14 39.28 51.76
N LEU A 4 19.68 38.13 51.24
CA LEU A 4 18.35 37.47 51.38
C LEU A 4 17.24 37.99 50.42
N THR A 5 16.87 37.11 49.49
CA THR A 5 15.52 36.79 48.95
C THR A 5 14.61 37.86 48.34
N LYS A 6 14.11 37.57 47.13
CA LYS A 6 12.66 37.39 46.88
C LYS A 6 12.38 36.58 45.61
N LEU A 7 11.62 35.50 45.78
CA LEU A 7 10.79 34.88 44.74
C LEU A 7 9.70 35.87 44.33
N GLU A 8 9.52 36.12 43.04
CA GLU A 8 8.19 36.38 42.48
C GLU A 8 8.00 35.56 41.21
N LYS A 9 6.88 34.83 41.21
CA LYS A 9 6.37 34.03 40.09
C LYS A 9 5.87 34.97 39.00
N GLY A 10 6.27 34.72 37.76
CA GLY A 10 5.65 35.28 36.57
C GLY A 10 5.79 34.30 35.40
N ILE A 11 4.80 33.43 35.26
CA ILE A 11 4.67 32.51 34.12
C ILE A 11 4.14 33.31 32.93
N ALA A 12 4.86 33.29 31.80
CA ALA A 12 4.32 33.44 30.45
C ALA A 12 5.35 32.90 29.44
N LEU A 13 5.30 31.58 29.19
CA LEU A 13 4.97 30.97 27.90
C LEU A 13 5.74 31.50 26.69
N GLY A 14 6.62 30.66 26.13
CA GLY A 14 6.90 30.72 24.69
C GLY A 14 8.32 30.45 24.20
N THR A 15 9.16 29.66 24.87
CA THR A 15 10.34 29.08 24.19
C THR A 15 10.74 27.77 24.86
N ILE A 16 10.41 26.63 24.25
CA ILE A 16 11.08 25.37 24.56
C ILE A 16 12.24 25.26 23.57
N LEU A 17 13.43 25.62 24.04
CA LEU A 17 14.70 25.04 23.55
C LEU A 17 14.66 23.56 23.93
N ASN A 18 14.41 22.67 22.97
CA ASN A 18 14.67 21.26 23.19
C ASN A 18 16.19 21.03 23.14
N ALA A 19 16.81 21.07 24.32
CA ALA A 19 18.01 20.32 24.60
C ALA A 19 17.66 18.83 24.40
N ILE A 20 18.26 18.19 23.39
CA ILE A 20 18.13 16.76 23.17
C ILE A 20 19.39 16.14 23.80
N ASP A 21 19.24 15.67 25.04
CA ASP A 21 20.12 14.69 25.66
C ASP A 21 19.41 13.33 25.60
N GLY A 22 20.11 12.29 25.13
CA GLY A 22 19.60 10.91 25.08
C GLY A 22 19.68 10.20 23.73
N ASP A 23 20.85 9.63 23.45
CA ASP A 23 21.17 8.43 22.67
C ASP A 23 20.14 7.91 21.63
N LYS A 24 20.27 8.36 20.38
CA LYS A 24 19.78 7.64 19.19
C LYS A 24 20.95 7.39 18.24
N PRO A 25 21.13 6.17 17.69
CA PRO A 25 22.28 5.86 16.85
C PRO A 25 22.23 6.59 15.50
N LEU A 26 23.43 6.92 14.99
CA LEU A 26 23.70 7.62 13.72
C LEU A 26 23.03 6.98 12.48
N SER A 27 22.61 5.71 12.55
CA SER A 27 21.94 4.99 11.46
C SER A 27 20.58 5.58 11.04
N TRP A 28 20.06 6.57 11.78
CA TRP A 28 18.83 7.28 11.42
C TRP A 28 19.06 8.45 10.46
N PHE A 29 20.31 8.87 10.27
CA PHE A 29 20.70 9.93 9.37
C PHE A 29 21.64 9.34 8.30
N ILE A 30 21.15 9.27 7.06
CA ILE A 30 21.97 9.30 5.84
C ILE A 30 22.59 7.95 5.42
N ASP A 31 21.79 7.13 4.75
CA ASP A 31 22.08 6.67 3.39
C ASP A 31 20.85 7.14 2.58
N GLY A 32 20.86 8.17 1.75
CA GLY A 32 21.84 8.50 0.73
C GLY A 32 21.11 8.50 -0.63
N ASN A 33 20.11 9.38 -0.79
CA ASN A 33 19.73 9.96 -2.08
C ASN A 33 18.76 11.12 -1.85
N ASP A 34 19.13 12.27 -2.39
CA ASP A 34 18.41 13.54 -2.31
C ASP A 34 16.94 13.39 -2.75
N LEU A 35 16.04 13.37 -1.78
CA LEU A 35 14.65 13.73 -2.00
C LEU A 35 14.46 15.14 -1.44
N ASN A 36 14.19 16.08 -2.34
CA ASN A 36 13.64 17.40 -2.01
C ASN A 36 12.63 17.29 -0.86
N PRO A 37 12.61 18.23 0.10
CA PRO A 37 11.71 18.16 1.24
C PRO A 37 10.26 18.24 0.74
N ILE A 38 9.61 17.09 0.63
CA ILE A 38 8.17 16.98 0.47
C ILE A 38 7.60 17.44 1.81
N ASN A 39 7.00 18.64 1.82
CA ASN A 39 6.19 19.10 2.94
C ASN A 39 5.23 17.97 3.35
N PRO A 40 5.15 17.58 4.63
CA PRO A 40 4.33 16.46 5.05
C PRO A 40 2.85 16.82 4.88
N ILE A 41 2.30 16.37 3.75
CA ILE A 41 0.87 16.17 3.50
C ILE A 41 0.37 15.19 4.57
N ASN A 42 -0.86 15.41 5.07
CA ASN A 42 -1.65 14.60 6.00
C ASN A 42 -0.95 13.32 6.48
N PRO A 43 -0.73 13.09 7.79
CA PRO A 43 0.05 11.96 8.25
C PRO A 43 -0.56 10.64 7.74
N ILE A 44 -0.03 10.19 6.61
CA ILE A 44 -0.15 8.83 6.11
C ILE A 44 0.38 8.03 7.28
N ASP A 45 -0.46 7.22 7.94
CA ASP A 45 -0.07 6.50 9.15
C ASP A 45 1.10 5.56 8.86
N LEU A 46 2.33 6.06 9.04
CA LEU A 46 3.60 5.39 8.70
C LEU A 46 3.82 4.14 9.57
N THR A 47 2.91 3.81 10.48
CA THR A 47 2.94 2.57 11.25
C THR A 47 2.57 1.34 10.41
N GLN A 48 1.82 1.51 9.31
CA GLN A 48 1.53 0.42 8.39
C GLN A 48 2.71 0.15 7.45
N PRO A 49 3.15 -1.12 7.29
CA PRO A 49 4.26 -1.46 6.42
C PRO A 49 3.94 -1.13 4.96
N ILE A 50 4.89 -0.50 4.27
CA ILE A 50 4.80 -0.24 2.82
C ILE A 50 4.91 -1.56 2.07
N GLN A 51 3.94 -1.85 1.20
CA GLN A 51 3.87 -3.10 0.46
C GLN A 51 4.69 -3.02 -0.84
N LYS A 52 5.82 -3.73 -0.87
CA LYS A 52 6.73 -3.73 -2.02
C LYS A 52 6.30 -4.63 -3.17
N GLU A 53 5.33 -5.52 -2.95
CA GLU A 53 4.82 -6.43 -3.95
C GLU A 53 3.35 -6.75 -3.68
N GLY A 54 2.67 -7.32 -4.69
CA GLY A 54 1.29 -7.75 -4.60
C GLY A 54 0.27 -6.61 -4.55
N ILE A 55 -0.99 -7.02 -4.43
CA ILE A 55 -2.19 -6.17 -4.42
C ILE A 55 -3.10 -6.43 -3.22
N GLY A 56 -2.74 -7.37 -2.35
CA GLY A 56 -3.49 -7.69 -1.13
C GLY A 56 -3.10 -9.03 -0.53
N TYR A 57 -3.80 -9.41 0.54
CA TYR A 57 -3.71 -10.74 1.15
C TYR A 57 -5.05 -11.46 1.10
N ALA A 58 -5.03 -12.73 0.72
CA ALA A 58 -6.19 -13.63 0.68
C ALA A 58 -6.08 -14.70 1.76
N THR A 59 -7.14 -14.90 2.55
CA THR A 59 -7.24 -16.01 3.51
C THR A 59 -8.45 -16.86 3.16
N SER A 60 -8.30 -18.18 3.14
CA SER A 60 -9.42 -19.09 2.87
C SER A 60 -10.57 -18.86 3.85
N LYS A 61 -11.80 -18.81 3.34
CA LYS A 61 -13.03 -18.75 4.16
C LYS A 61 -13.30 -20.06 4.91
N TYR A 62 -12.76 -21.17 4.41
CA TYR A 62 -12.99 -22.50 4.93
C TYR A 62 -12.07 -22.82 6.11
N ASP A 63 -12.37 -23.90 6.84
CA ASP A 63 -11.51 -24.38 7.92
C ASP A 63 -10.16 -24.88 7.42
N ASP A 64 -9.17 -24.88 8.33
CA ASP A 64 -7.84 -25.40 8.01
C ASP A 64 -7.93 -26.88 7.61
N GLY A 65 -7.20 -27.25 6.56
CA GLY A 65 -7.29 -28.56 5.90
C GLY A 65 -8.35 -28.66 4.81
N TYR A 66 -9.33 -27.75 4.74
CA TYR A 66 -10.27 -27.72 3.62
C TYR A 66 -9.58 -27.19 2.36
N GLY A 67 -9.65 -27.96 1.27
CA GLY A 67 -8.91 -27.61 0.08
C GLY A 67 -9.61 -26.59 -0.82
N VAL A 68 -8.87 -25.59 -1.31
CA VAL A 68 -9.29 -24.66 -2.37
C VAL A 68 -8.51 -24.98 -3.64
N ASN A 69 -9.23 -25.18 -4.75
CA ASN A 69 -8.62 -25.53 -6.02
C ASN A 69 -7.81 -24.37 -6.59
N LEU A 70 -6.69 -24.73 -7.20
CA LEU A 70 -5.85 -23.86 -8.00
C LEU A 70 -6.01 -24.22 -9.48
N TYR A 71 -5.80 -23.23 -10.33
CA TYR A 71 -6.00 -23.31 -11.75
C TYR A 71 -4.84 -22.62 -12.51
N GLU A 72 -4.70 -23.01 -13.77
CA GLU A 72 -4.01 -22.23 -14.80
C GLU A 72 -5.04 -21.61 -15.76
N ASN A 73 -4.62 -20.62 -16.55
CA ASN A 73 -5.46 -19.92 -17.53
C ASN A 73 -6.76 -19.33 -16.94
N PRO A 74 -6.73 -18.20 -16.23
CA PRO A 74 -7.89 -17.70 -15.51
C PRO A 74 -9.11 -17.31 -16.40
N ALA A 75 -8.90 -17.12 -17.70
CA ALA A 75 -9.99 -16.87 -18.65
C ALA A 75 -10.77 -18.14 -19.02
N ASP A 76 -10.11 -19.30 -19.01
CA ASP A 76 -10.70 -20.62 -19.21
C ASP A 76 -10.00 -21.63 -18.27
N PRO A 77 -10.42 -21.67 -16.98
CA PRO A 77 -9.62 -22.27 -15.91
C PRO A 77 -9.45 -23.80 -16.04
N ILE A 78 -8.20 -24.24 -16.03
CA ILE A 78 -7.82 -25.65 -16.03
C ILE A 78 -7.26 -26.01 -14.65
N PHE A 79 -7.76 -27.08 -14.03
CA PHE A 79 -7.31 -27.51 -12.70
C PHE A 79 -5.80 -27.77 -12.67
N ALA A 80 -5.11 -27.15 -11.70
CA ALA A 80 -3.66 -27.20 -11.58
C ALA A 80 -3.18 -27.65 -10.19
N GLY A 81 -4.08 -27.79 -9.21
CA GLY A 81 -3.74 -28.26 -7.87
C GLY A 81 -4.70 -27.79 -6.79
N ARG A 82 -4.24 -27.83 -5.53
CA ARG A 82 -5.04 -27.43 -4.37
C ARG A 82 -4.15 -26.90 -3.24
N ILE A 83 -4.62 -25.88 -2.54
CA ILE A 83 -4.08 -25.46 -1.24
C ILE A 83 -5.03 -25.90 -0.14
N THR A 84 -4.50 -26.31 1.01
CA THR A 84 -5.31 -26.77 2.17
C THR A 84 -5.03 -25.99 3.44
N GLN A 85 -3.91 -25.29 3.52
CA GLN A 85 -3.53 -24.52 4.70
C GLN A 85 -4.33 -23.21 4.75
N LYS A 86 -4.92 -22.91 5.90
CA LYS A 86 -5.61 -21.65 6.17
C LYS A 86 -4.63 -20.61 6.72
N ILE A 87 -3.78 -20.09 5.83
CA ILE A 87 -2.89 -18.97 6.11
C ILE A 87 -3.18 -17.80 5.15
N PRO A 88 -2.75 -16.58 5.47
CA PRO A 88 -2.77 -15.48 4.50
C PRO A 88 -1.78 -15.74 3.36
N TYR A 89 -2.27 -15.63 2.12
CA TYR A 89 -1.48 -15.69 0.89
C TYR A 89 -1.39 -14.31 0.25
N LEU A 90 -0.20 -13.92 -0.22
CA LEU A 90 -0.04 -12.70 -1.01
C LEU A 90 -0.77 -12.87 -2.35
N ILE A 91 -1.52 -11.84 -2.74
CA ILE A 91 -2.15 -11.77 -4.06
C ILE A 91 -1.21 -10.99 -4.98
N HIS A 92 -0.72 -11.64 -6.03
CA HIS A 92 0.20 -11.02 -6.98
C HIS A 92 -0.51 -10.22 -8.07
N LYS A 93 -1.65 -10.74 -8.57
CA LYS A 93 -2.45 -10.11 -9.63
C LYS A 93 -3.89 -10.64 -9.64
N GLY A 94 -4.79 -9.90 -10.25
CA GLY A 94 -6.21 -10.22 -10.37
C GLY A 94 -6.65 -10.43 -11.82
N TYR A 95 -7.54 -11.40 -12.02
CA TYR A 95 -8.31 -11.57 -13.25
C TYR A 95 -9.76 -11.19 -12.97
N TRP A 96 -10.25 -10.19 -13.69
CA TRP A 96 -11.52 -9.51 -13.40
C TRP A 96 -12.62 -9.89 -14.40
N GLY A 97 -12.91 -11.19 -14.51
CA GLY A 97 -13.93 -11.75 -15.41
C GLY A 97 -15.39 -11.45 -15.03
N GLY A 98 -15.62 -10.78 -13.89
CA GLY A 98 -16.92 -10.36 -13.40
C GLY A 98 -17.54 -11.35 -12.40
N GLY A 99 -18.01 -10.83 -11.26
CA GLY A 99 -18.72 -11.59 -10.23
C GLY A 99 -17.97 -12.86 -9.80
N GLU A 100 -18.64 -14.00 -9.95
CA GLU A 100 -18.15 -15.34 -9.59
C GLU A 100 -16.94 -15.82 -10.42
N LYS A 101 -16.62 -15.13 -11.53
CA LYS A 101 -15.48 -15.43 -12.39
C LYS A 101 -14.21 -14.67 -12.00
N ASN A 102 -14.27 -13.79 -11.01
CA ASN A 102 -13.07 -13.11 -10.53
C ASN A 102 -12.11 -14.13 -9.92
N MET A 103 -10.84 -14.05 -10.32
CA MET A 103 -9.78 -14.91 -9.82
C MET A 103 -8.59 -14.08 -9.35
N ILE A 104 -7.85 -14.63 -8.39
CA ILE A 104 -6.63 -14.05 -7.82
C ILE A 104 -5.48 -15.02 -8.01
N CYS A 105 -4.30 -14.49 -8.36
CA CYS A 105 -3.08 -15.29 -8.48
C CYS A 105 -2.30 -15.22 -7.17
N LEU A 106 -2.06 -16.38 -6.56
CA LEU A 106 -1.36 -16.53 -5.28
C LEU A 106 0.13 -16.84 -5.45
N GLY A 107 0.64 -16.80 -6.68
CA GLY A 107 2.06 -16.92 -7.01
C GLY A 107 2.29 -17.02 -8.52
N ASN A 108 2.55 -18.22 -9.04
CA ASN A 108 2.81 -18.45 -10.47
C ASN A 108 1.54 -18.70 -11.31
N GLU A 109 1.69 -18.87 -12.63
CA GLU A 109 0.58 -19.06 -13.58
C GLU A 109 -0.30 -20.30 -13.35
N LYS A 110 0.06 -21.20 -12.43
CA LYS A 110 -0.72 -22.37 -12.01
C LYS A 110 -1.39 -22.19 -10.64
N GLN A 111 -1.32 -20.98 -10.08
CA GLN A 111 -1.79 -20.66 -8.74
C GLN A 111 -2.92 -19.62 -8.78
N TRP A 112 -3.78 -19.69 -9.79
CA TRP A 112 -5.02 -18.92 -9.85
C TRP A 112 -6.10 -19.59 -9.02
N ALA A 113 -6.83 -18.82 -8.22
CA ALA A 113 -7.96 -19.32 -7.43
C ALA A 113 -9.15 -18.36 -7.55
N TYR A 114 -10.37 -18.89 -7.52
CA TYR A 114 -11.57 -18.04 -7.53
C TYR A 114 -11.63 -17.19 -6.25
N LEU A 115 -11.80 -15.88 -6.44
CA LEU A 115 -11.81 -14.89 -5.36
C LEU A 115 -12.88 -15.18 -4.30
N LYS A 116 -14.03 -15.72 -4.70
CA LYS A 116 -15.17 -16.02 -3.80
C LYS A 116 -14.82 -16.92 -2.62
N HIS A 117 -13.77 -17.74 -2.74
CA HIS A 117 -13.32 -18.67 -1.70
C HIS A 117 -12.48 -18.01 -0.60
N PHE A 118 -12.19 -16.72 -0.72
CA PHE A 118 -11.27 -16.01 0.17
C PHE A 118 -11.93 -14.77 0.80
N ASP A 119 -11.55 -14.51 2.05
CA ASP A 119 -11.63 -13.18 2.64
C ASP A 119 -10.37 -12.42 2.25
N VAL A 120 -10.53 -11.21 1.72
CA VAL A 120 -9.42 -10.44 1.14
C VAL A 120 -9.23 -9.12 1.86
N LYS A 121 -7.97 -8.83 2.17
CA LYS A 121 -7.50 -7.50 2.56
C LYS A 121 -6.73 -6.91 1.39
N TRP A 122 -7.40 -6.06 0.62
CA TRP A 122 -6.78 -5.37 -0.51
C TRP A 122 -5.79 -4.32 -0.03
N PHE A 123 -4.74 -4.13 -0.81
CA PHE A 123 -3.87 -2.97 -0.67
C PHE A 123 -4.51 -1.75 -1.32
N TYR A 124 -4.14 -0.58 -0.82
CA TYR A 124 -4.58 0.71 -1.33
C TYR A 124 -3.38 1.58 -1.69
N ALA A 125 -3.46 2.23 -2.84
CA ALA A 125 -2.51 3.22 -3.33
C ALA A 125 -2.89 4.59 -2.76
N HIS A 126 -2.02 5.14 -1.93
CA HIS A 126 -2.13 6.49 -1.40
C HIS A 126 -1.22 7.41 -2.20
N THR A 127 -1.74 8.52 -2.71
CA THR A 127 -0.90 9.53 -3.37
C THR A 127 0.18 10.06 -2.43
N LYS A 128 1.35 10.38 -2.99
CA LYS A 128 2.42 11.14 -2.30
C LYS A 128 2.17 12.65 -2.31
N TYR A 129 1.15 13.10 -3.04
CA TYR A 129 0.85 14.52 -3.28
C TYR A 129 -0.39 14.98 -2.53
N TRP A 130 -0.61 16.29 -2.47
CA TRP A 130 -1.81 16.85 -1.86
C TRP A 130 -3.06 16.55 -2.71
N PRO A 131 -4.27 16.48 -2.10
CA PRO A 131 -5.52 16.35 -2.82
C PRO A 131 -5.69 17.44 -3.89
N GLY A 132 -6.04 17.04 -5.11
CA GLY A 132 -6.15 17.94 -6.27
C GLY A 132 -4.93 17.92 -7.19
N TYR A 133 -3.80 17.31 -6.78
CA TYR A 133 -2.67 17.09 -7.67
C TYR A 133 -3.04 16.07 -8.76
N GLN A 134 -2.86 16.45 -10.02
CA GLN A 134 -3.23 15.60 -11.15
C GLN A 134 -2.17 14.51 -11.39
N ILE A 135 -2.55 13.26 -11.14
CA ILE A 135 -1.74 12.07 -11.44
C ILE A 135 -2.27 11.47 -12.74
N ARG A 136 -1.41 11.38 -13.75
CA ARG A 136 -1.81 10.86 -15.07
C ARG A 136 -2.20 9.38 -14.98
N THR A 137 -3.27 9.04 -15.70
CA THR A 137 -3.71 7.65 -15.88
C THR A 137 -3.39 7.17 -17.30
N TYR A 138 -3.20 5.86 -17.44
CA TYR A 138 -2.87 5.21 -18.70
C TYR A 138 -3.78 4.01 -18.96
N ASP A 139 -3.92 3.57 -20.22
CA ASP A 139 -4.70 2.38 -20.63
C ASP A 139 -3.94 1.05 -20.42
N GLY A 140 -2.76 1.10 -19.81
CA GLY A 140 -1.90 -0.04 -19.49
C GLY A 140 -0.54 0.45 -18.96
N PRO A 141 0.31 -0.46 -18.46
CA PRO A 141 1.70 -0.14 -18.19
C PRO A 141 2.41 0.37 -19.45
N ASN A 142 3.00 1.56 -19.38
CA ASN A 142 3.60 2.25 -20.54
C ASN A 142 2.60 2.48 -21.71
N GLY A 143 1.30 2.50 -21.41
CA GLY A 143 0.23 2.70 -22.36
C GLY A 143 0.01 4.18 -22.73
N ASN A 144 -1.07 4.43 -23.46
CA ASN A 144 -1.49 5.79 -23.81
C ASN A 144 -2.12 6.48 -22.61
N ASP A 145 -1.96 7.79 -22.58
CA ASP A 145 -2.59 8.64 -21.58
C ASP A 145 -4.12 8.64 -21.72
N THR A 146 -4.83 8.40 -20.61
CA THR A 146 -6.29 8.32 -20.54
C THR A 146 -6.91 9.42 -19.70
N GLY A 147 -6.11 10.36 -19.16
CA GLY A 147 -6.58 11.43 -18.28
C GLY A 147 -5.79 11.51 -16.98
N PHE A 148 -6.50 11.80 -15.89
CA PHE A 148 -5.89 11.93 -14.57
C PHE A 148 -6.86 11.57 -13.43
N VAL A 149 -6.29 11.28 -12.27
CA VAL A 149 -6.97 11.28 -10.97
C VAL A 149 -6.37 12.36 -10.07
N ASP A 150 -7.11 12.78 -9.05
CA ASP A 150 -6.75 13.92 -8.20
C ASP A 150 -6.05 13.55 -6.88
N GLY A 151 -5.86 12.26 -6.61
CA GLY A 151 -5.23 11.76 -5.39
C GLY A 151 -6.00 12.08 -4.10
N SER A 152 -7.26 12.51 -4.18
CA SER A 152 -8.02 12.92 -2.98
C SER A 152 -8.29 11.76 -2.02
N GLU A 153 -8.48 10.55 -2.56
CA GLU A 153 -8.79 9.33 -1.83
C GLU A 153 -7.83 8.19 -2.21
N PRO A 154 -7.61 7.21 -1.31
CA PRO A 154 -6.86 6.01 -1.64
C PRO A 154 -7.56 5.16 -2.69
N TYR A 155 -6.79 4.53 -3.57
CA TYR A 155 -7.31 3.66 -4.62
C TYR A 155 -7.08 2.19 -4.31
N GLN A 156 -8.10 1.35 -4.39
CA GLN A 156 -7.90 -0.10 -4.33
C GLN A 156 -7.04 -0.57 -5.51
N LEU A 157 -6.07 -1.44 -5.26
CA LEU A 157 -5.26 -2.05 -6.31
C LEU A 157 -5.99 -3.24 -6.95
N PHE A 158 -6.10 -3.21 -8.27
CA PHE A 158 -6.65 -4.31 -9.07
C PHE A 158 -5.55 -5.14 -9.75
N ASN A 159 -4.44 -4.50 -10.12
CA ASN A 159 -3.25 -5.14 -10.66
C ASN A 159 -2.02 -4.27 -10.42
N ARG A 160 -0.84 -4.89 -10.54
CA ARG A 160 0.45 -4.22 -10.44
C ARG A 160 1.41 -4.86 -11.43
N GLN A 161 2.00 -4.05 -12.30
CA GLN A 161 2.83 -4.52 -13.39
C GLN A 161 3.76 -3.41 -13.88
N ASP A 162 5.03 -3.73 -14.12
CA ASP A 162 6.02 -2.87 -14.78
C ASP A 162 6.06 -1.43 -14.21
N GLY A 163 6.08 -1.31 -12.88
CA GLY A 163 6.12 -0.02 -12.17
C GLY A 163 4.81 0.79 -12.24
N HIS A 164 3.70 0.15 -12.60
CA HIS A 164 2.37 0.74 -12.63
C HIS A 164 1.39 -0.06 -11.77
N VAL A 165 0.36 0.61 -11.27
CA VAL A 165 -0.77 -0.01 -10.56
C VAL A 165 -2.09 0.33 -11.25
N ASP A 166 -2.93 -0.68 -11.44
CA ASP A 166 -4.29 -0.52 -11.93
C ASP A 166 -5.21 -0.17 -10.75
N ILE A 167 -5.87 0.98 -10.85
CA ILE A 167 -6.82 1.51 -9.87
C ILE A 167 -8.28 1.30 -10.29
N GLY A 168 -8.52 0.34 -11.19
CA GLY A 168 -9.82 -0.10 -11.65
C GLY A 168 -10.32 0.69 -12.86
N GLY A 169 -11.10 0.00 -13.71
CA GLY A 169 -11.59 0.56 -14.98
C GLY A 169 -10.49 0.69 -16.04
N ASN A 170 -9.45 -0.16 -15.96
CA ASN A 170 -8.26 -0.11 -16.81
C ASN A 170 -7.56 1.26 -16.76
N ARG A 171 -7.44 1.81 -15.55
CA ARG A 171 -6.75 3.08 -15.28
C ARG A 171 -5.48 2.78 -14.53
N TRP A 172 -4.36 2.93 -15.19
CA TRP A 172 -3.04 2.64 -14.64
C TRP A 172 -2.35 3.92 -14.21
N ILE A 173 -1.79 3.96 -13.01
CA ILE A 173 -0.94 5.06 -12.54
C ILE A 173 0.46 4.55 -12.27
N ARG A 174 1.48 5.41 -12.44
CA ARG A 174 2.85 5.05 -12.10
C ARG A 174 3.00 4.90 -10.59
N GLU A 175 3.66 3.83 -10.19
CA GLU A 175 3.87 3.49 -8.79
C GLU A 175 4.76 4.52 -8.08
N GLU A 176 5.63 5.22 -8.81
CA GLU A 176 6.48 6.29 -8.29
C GLU A 176 5.69 7.43 -7.61
N HIS A 177 4.42 7.59 -7.96
CA HIS A 177 3.52 8.62 -7.42
C HIS A 177 2.74 8.20 -6.16
N VAL A 178 2.83 6.92 -5.75
CA VAL A 178 2.00 6.38 -4.67
C VAL A 178 2.79 5.61 -3.62
N ILE A 179 2.21 5.50 -2.43
CA ILE A 179 2.62 4.62 -1.35
C ILE A 179 1.54 3.54 -1.22
N ILE A 180 1.93 2.27 -1.31
CA ILE A 180 1.00 1.13 -1.23
C ILE A 180 0.99 0.59 0.19
N LYS A 181 -0.21 0.42 0.75
CA LYS A 181 -0.45 -0.06 2.12
C LYS A 181 -1.51 -1.14 2.16
#